data_AF-A0A9P9R2P4-F1
#
_entry.id   AF-A0A9P9R2P4-F1
#
_cell.length_a   1.000
_cell.length_b   1.000
_cell.length_c   1.000
_cell.angle_alpha   90.00
_cell.angle_beta   90.00
_cell.angle_gamma   90.00
#
_symmetry.space_group_name_H-M   'P 1'
#
loop_
_entity.id
_entity.type
_entity.pdbx_description
1 polymer ?
#
loop_
_entity_poly.entity_id
_entity_poly.type
_entity_poly.pdbx_seq_one_letter_code
_entity_poly.pdbx_strand_id
1 'polypeptide(L)'
;MHISFAPKSLPHDRLENTMWLDIKARGSLPAFILTLLLYSGIFLAGWNDHFPTRIEQTLWRVSSLSMMTAVALYFIITAFAYIVYPALHRYLKRLKPLVHEAQAVENSPQTWSFNKSLRPESKNASMSAPRVLNVQSNTRPAPEKKRSWLSTMAARLRNNSVSKDPMLDVPLKATIPDVRSSFFVLYFTYVDHNIGHHPAEVNACECL
;
A
#
# COMPACT_ATOMS: atom_id res chain seq x y z
N MET A 1 -33.72 13.93 45.11
CA MET A 1 -32.79 12.84 44.76
C MET A 1 -32.73 12.74 43.25
N HIS A 2 -31.56 12.99 42.66
CA HIS A 2 -31.36 13.00 41.20
C HIS A 2 -30.57 11.75 40.80
N ILE A 3 -31.25 10.76 40.22
CA ILE A 3 -30.64 9.51 39.80
C ILE A 3 -29.99 9.75 38.43
N SER A 4 -28.66 9.84 38.41
CA SER A 4 -27.88 9.95 37.18
C SER A 4 -27.72 8.57 36.56
N PHE A 5 -28.44 8.30 35.49
CA PHE A 5 -28.27 7.09 34.68
C PHE A 5 -26.89 7.11 34.00
N ALA A 6 -26.25 5.93 33.94
CA ALA A 6 -24.91 5.74 33.40
C ALA A 6 -24.73 6.34 31.99
N PRO A 7 -23.49 6.76 31.61
CA PRO A 7 -23.19 7.35 30.31
C PRO A 7 -23.58 6.40 29.16
N LYS A 8 -24.24 6.94 28.12
CA LYS A 8 -24.75 6.21 26.94
C LYS A 8 -23.67 5.70 25.97
N SER A 9 -22.40 5.88 26.27
CA SER A 9 -21.28 5.40 25.46
C SER A 9 -20.61 4.23 26.17
N LEU A 10 -20.48 3.09 25.47
CA LEU A 10 -19.71 1.95 25.96
C LEU A 10 -18.28 2.42 26.31
N PRO A 11 -17.73 2.05 27.48
CA PRO A 11 -16.38 2.48 27.91
C PRO A 11 -15.24 1.86 27.08
N HIS A 12 -15.54 1.26 25.92
CA HIS A 12 -14.60 0.57 25.02
C HIS A 12 -14.73 1.05 23.56
N ASP A 13 -14.83 2.37 23.35
CA ASP A 13 -14.67 2.97 22.00
C ASP A 13 -13.18 3.15 21.60
N ARG A 14 -12.25 2.67 22.42
CA ARG A 14 -10.86 2.47 21.99
C ARG A 14 -10.69 1.01 21.61
N LEU A 15 -10.53 0.76 20.31
CA LEU A 15 -9.72 -0.37 19.86
C LEU A 15 -8.49 -0.40 20.76
N GLU A 16 -8.26 -1.51 21.46
CA GLU A 16 -7.12 -1.65 22.33
C GLU A 16 -5.90 -1.13 21.58
N ASN A 17 -5.29 -0.06 22.11
CA ASN A 17 -3.97 0.32 21.69
C ASN A 17 -3.06 -0.73 22.30
N THR A 18 -3.16 -1.98 21.82
CA THR A 18 -2.13 -2.99 22.02
C THR A 18 -0.86 -2.27 21.65
N MET A 19 -0.02 -2.02 22.64
CA MET A 19 1.31 -1.50 22.38
C MET A 19 1.94 -2.53 21.45
N TRP A 20 1.92 -2.22 20.16
CA TRP A 20 2.72 -2.91 19.18
C TRP A 20 4.13 -2.70 19.69
N LEU A 21 4.68 -3.72 20.35
CA LEU A 21 6.06 -3.70 20.82
C LEU A 21 6.87 -3.25 19.62
N ASP A 22 7.45 -2.05 19.73
CA ASP A 22 8.03 -1.38 18.58
C ASP A 22 9.07 -2.34 18.00
N ILE A 23 8.76 -2.85 16.81
CA ILE A 23 9.60 -3.82 16.11
C ILE A 23 10.97 -3.17 15.81
N LYS A 24 11.17 -1.87 16.08
CA LYS A 24 12.49 -1.26 16.16
C LYS A 24 13.41 -1.75 17.28
N ALA A 25 12.94 -2.53 18.26
CA ALA A 25 13.86 -3.17 19.21
C ALA A 25 14.93 -3.95 18.42
N ARG A 26 16.21 -3.65 18.68
CA ARG A 26 17.38 -3.85 17.80
C ARG A 26 17.73 -5.30 17.43
N GLY A 27 16.83 -6.27 17.63
CA GLY A 27 16.99 -7.68 17.29
C GLY A 27 15.68 -8.39 16.88
N SER A 28 14.54 -7.71 16.81
CA SER A 28 13.27 -8.34 16.44
C SER A 28 13.23 -8.83 14.99
N LEU A 29 13.82 -8.07 14.06
CA LEU A 29 13.84 -8.38 12.63
C LEU A 29 14.65 -9.65 12.32
N PRO A 30 15.89 -9.82 12.79
CA PRO A 30 16.61 -11.07 12.57
C PRO A 30 15.93 -12.25 13.26
N ALA A 31 15.33 -12.06 14.45
CA ALA A 31 14.54 -13.12 15.11
C ALA A 31 13.32 -13.51 14.26
N PHE A 32 12.59 -12.53 13.71
CA PHE A 32 11.44 -12.77 12.84
C PHE A 32 11.83 -13.50 11.55
N ILE A 33 12.90 -13.07 10.88
CA ILE A 33 13.43 -13.75 9.69
C ILE A 33 13.84 -15.18 10.04
N LEU A 34 14.53 -15.39 11.16
CA LEU A 34 14.93 -16.71 11.62
C LEU A 34 13.72 -17.60 11.87
N THR A 35 12.69 -17.10 12.54
CA THR A 35 11.42 -17.83 12.76
C THR A 35 10.76 -18.20 11.44
N LEU A 36 10.70 -17.28 10.46
CA LEU A 36 10.15 -17.58 9.13
C LEU A 36 10.95 -18.64 8.37
N LEU A 37 12.29 -18.58 8.44
CA LEU A 37 13.17 -19.56 7.79
C LEU A 37 13.05 -20.93 8.44
N LEU A 38 13.04 -21.00 9.78
CA LEU A 38 12.82 -22.24 10.53
C LEU A 38 11.46 -22.84 10.19
N TYR A 39 10.41 -22.02 10.19
CA TYR A 39 9.05 -22.46 9.87
C TYR A 39 8.94 -22.97 8.44
N SER A 40 9.53 -22.25 7.47
CA SER A 40 9.60 -22.71 6.07
C SER A 40 10.41 -23.99 5.92
N GLY A 41 11.48 -24.15 6.71
CA GLY A 41 12.30 -25.35 6.74
C GLY A 41 11.53 -26.61 7.13
N ILE A 42 10.56 -26.51 8.05
CA ILE A 42 9.70 -27.65 8.44
C ILE A 42 8.88 -28.16 7.24
N PHE A 43 8.30 -27.24 6.46
CA PHE A 43 7.53 -27.59 5.26
C PHE A 43 8.41 -28.20 4.15
N LEU A 44 9.65 -27.73 4.03
CA LEU A 44 10.63 -28.28 3.10
C LEU A 44 11.17 -29.65 3.54
N ALA A 45 11.31 -29.88 4.85
CA ALA A 45 11.76 -31.17 5.37
C ALA A 45 10.81 -32.30 4.97
N GLY A 46 9.50 -32.07 5.09
CA GLY A 46 8.47 -33.03 4.66
C GLY A 46 8.23 -33.09 3.14
N TRP A 47 8.98 -32.33 2.32
CA TRP A 47 8.72 -32.25 0.88
C TRP A 47 8.93 -33.59 0.16
N ASN A 48 9.92 -34.37 0.62
CA ASN A 48 10.28 -35.67 0.06
C ASN A 48 9.84 -36.85 0.94
N ASP A 49 9.03 -36.60 1.97
CA ASP A 49 8.54 -37.67 2.83
C ASP A 49 7.51 -38.54 2.09
N HIS A 50 7.49 -39.81 2.48
CA HIS A 50 6.56 -40.79 1.95
C HIS A 50 5.27 -40.76 2.76
N PHE A 51 4.17 -40.35 2.12
CA PHE A 51 2.84 -40.34 2.73
C PHE A 51 2.07 -41.61 2.32
N PRO A 52 1.20 -42.13 3.21
CA PRO A 52 0.46 -43.36 2.93
C PRO A 52 -0.53 -43.20 1.78
N THR A 53 -1.01 -41.99 1.51
CA THR A 53 -1.84 -41.68 0.35
C THR A 53 -1.23 -40.59 -0.54
N ARG A 54 -1.48 -40.67 -1.86
CA ARG A 54 -1.06 -39.63 -2.82
C ARG A 54 -1.76 -38.30 -2.60
N ILE A 55 -2.97 -38.34 -2.05
CA ILE A 55 -3.79 -37.15 -1.76
C ILE A 55 -3.13 -36.35 -0.63
N GLU A 56 -2.73 -37.00 0.46
CA GLU A 56 -1.99 -36.35 1.55
C GLU A 56 -0.67 -35.74 1.07
N GLN A 57 0.07 -36.45 0.22
CA GLN A 57 1.30 -35.92 -0.37
C GLN A 57 1.05 -34.66 -1.21
N THR A 58 -0.03 -34.65 -1.98
CA THR A 58 -0.39 -33.49 -2.82
C THR A 58 -0.85 -32.31 -1.96
N LEU A 59 -1.69 -32.57 -0.96
CA LEU A 59 -2.13 -31.57 0.03
C LEU A 59 -0.93 -30.96 0.75
N TRP A 60 0.03 -31.77 1.18
CA TRP A 60 1.26 -31.30 1.81
C TRP A 60 2.05 -30.37 0.87
N ARG A 61 2.30 -30.79 -0.38
CA ARG A 61 3.03 -29.98 -1.36
C ARG A 61 2.34 -28.64 -1.66
N VAL A 62 1.01 -28.65 -1.83
CA VAL A 62 0.23 -27.42 -2.06
C VAL A 62 0.31 -26.50 -0.85
N SER A 63 0.17 -27.04 0.36
CA SER A 63 0.32 -26.26 1.60
C SER A 63 1.72 -25.63 1.71
N SER A 64 2.77 -26.42 1.51
CA SER A 64 4.17 -25.94 1.53
C SER A 64 4.43 -24.86 0.48
N LEU A 65 3.95 -25.05 -0.75
CA LEU A 65 4.06 -24.04 -1.82
C LEU A 65 3.31 -22.75 -1.49
N SER A 66 2.11 -22.86 -0.92
CA SER A 66 1.32 -21.69 -0.53
C SER A 66 2.03 -20.86 0.55
N MET A 67 2.63 -21.53 1.54
CA MET A 67 3.41 -20.89 2.61
C MET A 67 4.67 -20.21 2.05
N MET A 68 5.44 -20.88 1.20
CA MET A 68 6.61 -20.30 0.54
C MET A 68 6.25 -19.07 -0.29
N THR A 69 5.13 -19.14 -1.01
CA THR A 69 4.62 -18.03 -1.82
C THR A 69 4.22 -16.85 -0.94
N ALA A 70 3.51 -17.09 0.16
CA ALA A 70 3.12 -16.05 1.11
C ALA A 70 4.34 -15.36 1.74
N VAL A 71 5.36 -16.13 2.15
CA VAL A 71 6.62 -15.58 2.69
C VAL A 71 7.34 -14.73 1.63
N ALA A 72 7.47 -15.22 0.40
CA ALA A 72 8.10 -14.48 -0.69
C ALA A 72 7.35 -13.17 -1.00
N LEU A 73 6.02 -13.22 -1.10
CA LEU A 73 5.17 -12.05 -1.32
C LEU A 73 5.32 -11.04 -0.18
N TYR A 74 5.35 -11.49 1.06
CA TYR A 74 5.59 -10.62 2.22
C TYR A 74 6.91 -9.85 2.08
N PHE A 75 8.01 -10.54 1.72
CA PHE A 75 9.30 -9.88 1.51
C PHE A 75 9.29 -8.92 0.33
N ILE A 76 8.65 -9.28 -0.79
CA ILE A 76 8.53 -8.41 -1.97
C ILE A 76 7.75 -7.14 -1.63
N ILE A 77 6.58 -7.27 -0.99
CA ILE A 77 5.73 -6.15 -0.59
C ILE A 77 6.47 -5.26 0.41
N THR A 78 7.12 -5.85 1.41
CA THR A 78 7.90 -5.12 2.42
C THR A 78 9.09 -4.39 1.79
N ALA A 79 9.87 -5.06 0.94
CA ALA A 79 10.99 -4.44 0.22
C ALA A 79 10.50 -3.30 -0.69
N PHE A 80 9.39 -3.50 -1.39
CA PHE A 80 8.77 -2.46 -2.20
C PHE A 80 8.34 -1.26 -1.34
N ALA A 81 7.63 -1.50 -0.24
CA ALA A 81 7.13 -0.44 0.64
C ALA A 81 8.24 0.37 1.31
N TYR A 82 9.31 -0.28 1.75
CA TYR A 82 10.37 0.38 2.53
C TYR A 82 11.60 0.81 1.72
N ILE A 83 11.88 0.20 0.57
CA ILE A 83 13.04 0.53 -0.27
C ILE A 83 12.60 1.27 -1.53
N VAL A 84 11.72 0.64 -2.32
CA VAL A 84 11.36 1.13 -3.66
C VAL A 84 10.46 2.36 -3.59
N TYR A 85 9.40 2.32 -2.78
CA TYR A 85 8.43 3.40 -2.64
C TYR A 85 9.06 4.74 -2.21
N PRO A 86 9.90 4.82 -1.16
CA PRO A 86 10.54 6.08 -0.80
C PRO A 86 11.55 6.55 -1.85
N ALA A 87 12.26 5.65 -2.53
CA ALA A 87 13.16 6.02 -3.63
C ALA A 87 12.38 6.61 -4.82
N LEU A 88 11.29 5.95 -5.21
CA LEU A 88 10.38 6.39 -6.26
C LEU A 88 9.73 7.74 -5.89
N HIS A 89 9.28 7.90 -4.65
CA HIS A 89 8.72 9.17 -4.18
C HIS A 89 9.76 10.31 -4.23
N ARG A 90 11.03 10.05 -3.87
CA ARG A 90 12.12 11.03 -4.01
C ARG A 90 12.38 11.38 -5.47
N TYR A 91 12.37 10.39 -6.36
CA TYR A 91 12.56 10.58 -7.80
C TYR A 91 11.43 11.43 -8.41
N LEU A 92 10.16 11.08 -8.15
CA LEU A 92 9.01 11.83 -8.64
C LEU A 92 8.95 13.26 -8.09
N LYS A 93 9.38 13.47 -6.83
CA LYS A 93 9.47 14.82 -6.25
C LYS A 93 10.49 15.69 -7.00
N ARG A 94 11.59 15.11 -7.50
CA ARG A 94 12.61 15.82 -8.31
C ARG A 94 12.13 16.15 -9.72
N LEU A 95 11.20 15.39 -10.29
CA LEU A 95 10.66 15.63 -11.64
C LEU A 95 9.67 16.80 -11.71
N LYS A 96 8.94 17.09 -10.62
CA LYS A 96 7.94 18.18 -10.58
C LYS A 96 8.45 19.58 -10.99
N PRO A 97 9.62 20.07 -10.50
CA PRO A 97 10.11 21.38 -10.90
C PRO A 97 10.44 21.46 -12.39
N LEU A 98 10.96 20.40 -13.00
CA LEU A 98 11.30 20.37 -14.43
C LEU A 98 10.06 20.52 -15.31
N VAL A 99 8.94 19.91 -14.92
CA VAL A 99 7.67 20.06 -15.65
C VAL A 99 7.14 21.49 -15.56
N HIS A 100 7.27 22.14 -14.40
CA HIS A 100 6.87 23.54 -14.24
C HIS A 100 7.75 24.52 -15.01
N GLU A 101 9.06 24.25 -15.09
CA GLU A 101 10.00 25.08 -15.86
C GLU A 101 9.76 24.96 -17.36
N ALA A 102 9.55 23.74 -17.87
CA ALA A 102 9.17 23.51 -19.27
C ALA A 102 7.87 24.27 -19.65
N GLN A 103 6.87 24.26 -18.78
CA GLN A 103 5.62 25.01 -18.98
C GLN A 103 5.79 26.53 -18.84
N ALA A 104 6.73 27.01 -18.03
CA ALA A 104 6.98 28.44 -17.88
C ALA A 104 7.65 29.04 -19.13
N VAL A 105 8.52 28.29 -19.80
CA VAL A 105 9.18 28.73 -21.05
C VAL A 105 8.17 28.85 -22.20
N GLU A 106 7.24 27.90 -22.31
CA GLU A 106 6.22 27.91 -23.37
C GLU A 106 5.18 29.01 -23.19
N ASN A 107 4.78 29.29 -21.94
CA ASN A 107 3.80 30.33 -21.64
C ASN A 107 4.40 31.73 -21.48
N SER A 108 5.73 31.88 -21.54
CA SER A 108 6.36 33.19 -21.59
C SER A 108 6.09 33.78 -22.98
N PRO A 109 5.26 34.82 -23.10
CA PRO A 109 5.08 35.49 -24.39
C PRO A 109 6.45 35.98 -24.80
N GLN A 110 6.93 35.56 -25.98
CA GLN A 110 8.17 36.04 -26.57
C GLN A 110 8.10 37.55 -26.83
N THR A 111 8.19 38.37 -25.80
CA THR A 111 8.60 39.77 -25.93
C THR A 111 10.13 39.74 -25.93
N TRP A 112 10.70 39.51 -27.12
CA TRP A 112 12.10 39.78 -27.39
C TRP A 112 12.36 41.28 -27.16
N SER A 113 12.57 41.69 -25.92
CA SER A 113 13.02 43.05 -25.61
C SER A 113 14.52 43.11 -25.82
N PHE A 114 14.91 43.30 -27.07
CA PHE A 114 16.25 43.69 -27.48
C PHE A 114 16.49 45.14 -27.05
N ASN A 115 16.73 45.40 -25.76
CA ASN A 115 17.19 46.70 -25.27
C ASN A 115 18.09 46.47 -24.06
N LYS A 116 19.41 46.56 -24.20
CA LYS A 116 20.24 47.77 -24.36
C LYS A 116 20.50 48.46 -23.03
N SER A 117 21.80 48.56 -22.76
CA SER A 117 22.48 49.55 -21.92
C SER A 117 22.72 49.20 -20.46
N LEU A 118 24.00 48.96 -20.18
CA LEU A 118 24.70 49.37 -18.97
C LEU A 118 24.09 50.63 -18.35
N ARG A 119 23.74 50.54 -17.06
CA ARG A 119 23.60 51.72 -16.21
C ARG A 119 24.25 51.43 -14.86
N PRO A 120 25.22 52.26 -14.43
CA PRO A 120 25.91 52.06 -13.17
C PRO A 120 25.05 52.48 -11.97
N GLU A 121 25.37 51.78 -10.89
CA GLU A 121 25.11 51.99 -9.48
C GLU A 121 24.82 53.44 -9.06
N SER A 122 23.71 53.64 -8.34
CA SER A 122 23.49 54.79 -7.45
C SER A 122 22.92 54.28 -6.14
N LYS A 123 23.81 54.13 -5.15
CA LYS A 123 23.49 53.94 -3.75
C LYS A 123 22.97 55.27 -3.20
N ASN A 124 21.71 55.33 -2.81
CA ASN A 124 21.25 56.32 -1.85
C ASN A 124 20.31 55.63 -0.86
N ALA A 125 20.84 55.47 0.36
CA ALA A 125 20.10 55.06 1.53
C ALA A 125 19.06 56.14 1.87
N SER A 126 17.80 55.74 2.06
CA SER A 126 16.85 56.55 2.80
C SER A 126 15.95 55.64 3.62
N MET A 127 16.13 55.82 4.93
CA MET A 127 15.47 55.13 6.02
C MET A 127 14.04 55.67 6.13
N SER A 128 13.02 54.82 5.96
CA SER A 128 11.64 55.20 6.26
C SER A 128 10.85 54.07 6.92
N ALA A 129 10.43 54.39 8.14
CA ALA A 129 9.25 54.03 8.94
C ALA A 129 8.60 52.63 8.87
N PRO A 130 8.14 52.09 10.03
CA PRO A 130 7.44 50.82 10.11
C PRO A 130 6.03 50.92 9.52
N ARG A 131 5.79 50.19 8.43
CA ARG A 131 4.49 50.04 7.78
C ARG A 131 3.67 48.98 8.50
N VAL A 132 2.56 49.40 9.11
CA VAL A 132 1.53 48.49 9.64
C VAL A 132 0.87 47.76 8.47
N LEU A 133 1.18 46.47 8.32
CA LEU A 133 0.60 45.58 7.31
C LEU A 133 -0.82 45.20 7.73
N ASN A 134 -1.80 45.93 7.20
CA ASN A 134 -3.20 45.50 7.22
C ASN A 134 -3.36 44.36 6.19
N VAL A 135 -3.26 43.11 6.66
CA VAL A 135 -3.48 41.91 5.85
C VAL A 135 -4.98 41.74 5.63
N GLN A 136 -5.51 42.48 4.66
CA GLN A 136 -6.83 42.25 4.12
C GLN A 136 -6.74 41.00 3.23
N SER A 137 -7.12 39.85 3.79
CA SER A 137 -7.13 38.55 3.11
C SER A 137 -8.22 38.52 2.03
N ASN A 138 -7.92 39.19 0.92
CA ASN A 138 -8.72 39.16 -0.30
C ASN A 138 -8.65 37.73 -0.85
N THR A 139 -9.61 36.90 -0.44
CA THR A 139 -9.74 35.50 -0.83
C THR A 139 -10.28 35.48 -2.25
N ARG A 140 -9.38 35.69 -3.22
CA ARG A 140 -9.68 35.42 -4.63
C ARG A 140 -10.06 33.94 -4.74
N PRO A 141 -11.18 33.58 -5.38
CA PRO A 141 -11.57 32.20 -5.57
C PRO A 141 -10.44 31.49 -6.31
N ALA A 142 -9.78 30.55 -5.62
CA ALA A 142 -8.68 29.81 -6.19
C ALA A 142 -9.20 29.01 -7.40
N PRO A 143 -8.48 29.00 -8.53
CA PRO A 143 -8.89 28.25 -9.71
C PRO A 143 -9.07 26.78 -9.33
N GLU A 144 -10.25 26.26 -9.65
CA GLU A 144 -10.71 24.92 -9.31
C GLU A 144 -9.85 23.88 -10.04
N LYS A 145 -8.75 23.46 -9.40
CA LYS A 145 -7.88 22.42 -9.96
C LYS A 145 -8.65 21.11 -9.93
N LYS A 146 -8.97 20.57 -11.11
CA LYS A 146 -9.56 19.23 -11.29
C LYS A 146 -8.74 18.21 -10.50
N ARG A 147 -9.27 17.78 -9.36
CA ARG A 147 -8.62 16.77 -8.51
C ARG A 147 -8.55 15.46 -9.29
N SER A 148 -7.34 14.94 -9.44
CA SER A 148 -7.08 13.63 -10.03
C SER A 148 -7.87 12.57 -9.27
N TRP A 149 -8.48 11.63 -10.00
CA TRP A 149 -9.24 10.51 -9.44
C TRP A 149 -8.43 9.70 -8.41
N LEU A 150 -7.10 9.57 -8.59
CA LEU A 150 -6.21 8.94 -7.63
C LEU A 150 -6.15 9.69 -6.29
N SER A 151 -6.25 11.03 -6.32
CA SER A 151 -6.33 11.82 -5.09
C SER A 151 -7.66 11.62 -4.37
N THR A 152 -8.75 11.38 -5.11
CA THR A 152 -10.05 11.02 -4.55
C THR A 152 -10.01 9.64 -3.92
N MET A 153 -9.34 8.66 -4.55
CA MET A 153 -9.11 7.34 -3.95
C MET A 153 -8.24 7.41 -2.70
N ALA A 154 -7.12 8.15 -2.75
CA ALA A 154 -6.24 8.34 -1.60
C ALA A 154 -6.97 9.06 -0.44
N ALA A 155 -7.81 10.05 -0.75
CA ALA A 155 -8.64 10.73 0.26
C ALA A 155 -9.70 9.78 0.86
N ARG A 156 -10.26 8.87 0.07
CA ARG A 156 -11.16 7.83 0.56
C ARG A 156 -10.43 6.80 1.45
N LEU A 157 -9.20 6.45 1.12
CA LEU A 157 -8.37 5.54 1.92
C LEU A 157 -7.87 6.17 3.24
N ARG A 158 -7.73 7.50 3.29
CA ARG A 158 -7.15 8.21 4.43
C ARG A 158 -8.19 8.76 5.42
N ASN A 159 -9.48 8.62 5.11
CA ASN A 159 -10.57 9.24 5.88
C ASN A 159 -11.38 8.20 6.68
N ASN A 160 -10.68 7.38 7.47
CA ASN A 160 -11.27 6.49 8.48
C ASN A 160 -11.36 7.20 9.84
N SER A 161 -11.95 8.39 9.89
CA SER A 161 -12.32 9.01 11.18
C SER A 161 -13.61 8.35 11.66
N VAL A 162 -13.65 7.91 12.92
CA VAL A 162 -14.80 7.24 13.58
C VAL A 162 -16.13 7.97 13.35
N SER A 163 -16.11 9.31 13.21
CA SER A 163 -17.30 10.12 12.95
C SER A 163 -17.88 10.03 11.53
N LYS A 164 -17.17 9.45 10.57
CA LYS A 164 -17.59 9.36 9.16
C LYS A 164 -17.85 7.95 8.66
N ASP A 165 -17.41 6.93 9.41
CA ASP A 165 -17.68 5.52 9.10
C ASP A 165 -17.94 4.74 10.39
N PRO A 166 -19.14 4.87 10.98
CA PRO A 166 -19.49 4.22 12.24
C PRO A 166 -19.62 2.70 12.12
N MET A 167 -19.59 2.15 10.89
CA MET A 167 -19.69 0.71 10.66
C MET A 167 -18.32 0.03 10.50
N LEU A 168 -17.22 0.77 10.44
CA LEU A 168 -15.85 0.22 10.37
C LEU A 168 -15.65 -0.89 9.32
N ASP A 169 -16.38 -0.83 8.20
CA ASP A 169 -16.39 -1.89 7.16
C ASP A 169 -15.07 -1.96 6.34
N VAL A 170 -14.08 -1.15 6.70
CA VAL A 170 -12.94 -0.82 5.84
C VAL A 170 -11.64 -1.62 6.08
N PRO A 171 -11.46 -2.55 7.05
CA PRO A 171 -10.29 -3.43 6.99
C PRO A 171 -10.54 -4.72 6.20
N LEU A 172 -11.79 -5.09 5.86
CA LEU A 172 -12.03 -6.37 5.16
C LEU A 172 -11.68 -6.29 3.66
N LYS A 173 -11.98 -5.18 2.99
CA LYS A 173 -11.76 -5.04 1.54
C LYS A 173 -10.28 -5.00 1.13
N ALA A 174 -9.39 -4.63 2.04
CA ALA A 174 -7.94 -4.66 1.80
C ALA A 174 -7.35 -6.08 1.96
N THR A 175 -8.04 -6.98 2.66
CA THR A 175 -7.64 -8.38 2.85
C THR A 175 -8.19 -9.31 1.76
N ILE A 176 -9.27 -8.91 1.08
CA ILE A 176 -9.89 -9.68 -0.03
C ILE A 176 -8.91 -10.10 -1.14
N PRO A 177 -7.91 -9.29 -1.57
CA PRO A 177 -6.94 -9.73 -2.57
C PRO A 177 -6.15 -10.96 -2.12
N ASP A 178 -5.82 -11.05 -0.84
CA ASP A 178 -5.00 -12.13 -0.26
C ASP A 178 -5.79 -13.45 -0.16
N VAL A 179 -7.08 -13.35 0.19
CA VAL A 179 -7.98 -14.52 0.18
C VAL A 179 -8.23 -14.97 -1.25
N ARG A 180 -8.36 -14.04 -2.21
CA ARG A 180 -8.65 -14.35 -3.61
C ARG A 180 -7.46 -15.03 -4.31
N SER A 181 -6.22 -14.62 -4.02
CA SER A 181 -5.02 -15.32 -4.52
C SER A 181 -4.93 -16.74 -3.93
N SER A 182 -5.20 -16.88 -2.64
CA SER A 182 -5.22 -18.18 -1.96
C SER A 182 -6.30 -19.11 -2.54
N PHE A 183 -7.48 -18.55 -2.80
CA PHE A 183 -8.61 -19.29 -3.41
C PHE A 183 -8.32 -19.68 -4.86
N PHE A 184 -7.62 -18.84 -5.62
CA PHE A 184 -7.29 -19.13 -7.02
C PHE A 184 -6.30 -20.28 -7.13
N VAL A 185 -5.30 -20.35 -6.24
CA VAL A 185 -4.33 -21.46 -6.19
C VAL A 185 -5.00 -22.77 -5.74
N LEU A 186 -5.89 -22.71 -4.75
CA LEU A 186 -6.69 -23.87 -4.32
C LEU A 186 -7.65 -24.36 -5.41
N TYR A 187 -8.31 -23.44 -6.11
CA TYR A 187 -9.21 -23.78 -7.20
C TYR A 187 -8.45 -24.42 -8.37
N PHE A 188 -7.30 -23.88 -8.75
CA PHE A 188 -6.51 -24.41 -9.86
C PHE A 188 -5.99 -25.82 -9.56
N THR A 189 -5.55 -26.08 -8.32
CA THR A 189 -5.09 -27.42 -7.90
C THR A 189 -6.24 -28.41 -7.75
N TYR A 190 -7.42 -27.97 -7.29
CA TYR A 190 -8.63 -28.80 -7.23
C TYR A 190 -9.13 -29.21 -8.63
N VAL A 191 -9.10 -28.28 -9.59
CA VAL A 191 -9.52 -28.53 -10.98
C VAL A 191 -8.55 -29.49 -11.66
N ASP A 192 -7.24 -29.31 -11.47
CA ASP A 192 -6.22 -30.20 -12.07
C ASP A 192 -6.33 -31.64 -11.54
N HIS A 193 -6.64 -31.81 -10.25
CA HIS A 193 -6.84 -33.13 -9.64
C HIS A 193 -8.08 -33.86 -10.16
N ASN A 194 -9.17 -33.15 -10.48
CA ASN A 194 -10.41 -33.78 -10.95
C ASN A 194 -10.42 -34.08 -12.45
N ILE A 195 -9.62 -33.38 -13.26
CA ILE A 195 -9.57 -33.60 -14.71
C ILE A 195 -8.73 -34.85 -15.06
N GLY A 196 -7.79 -35.26 -14.20
CA GLY A 196 -6.90 -36.40 -14.45
C GLY A 196 -7.48 -37.80 -14.20
N HIS A 197 -8.66 -37.91 -13.59
CA HIS A 197 -9.29 -39.19 -13.26
C HIS A 197 -10.61 -39.40 -14.02
N HIS A 198 -10.60 -39.24 -15.34
CA HIS A 198 -11.47 -40.10 -16.15
C HIS A 198 -10.72 -41.40 -16.35
N PRO A 199 -11.06 -42.50 -15.63
CA PRO A 199 -10.62 -43.80 -16.07
C PRO A 199 -11.15 -43.94 -17.49
N ALA A 200 -10.24 -44.04 -18.46
CA ALA A 200 -10.59 -44.68 -19.70
C ALA A 200 -11.06 -46.07 -19.27
N GLU A 201 -12.38 -46.24 -19.15
CA GLU A 201 -13.02 -47.53 -19.30
C GLU A 201 -12.60 -48.00 -20.69
N VAL A 202 -11.44 -48.65 -20.73
CA VAL A 202 -11.06 -49.52 -21.81
C VAL A 202 -12.08 -50.63 -21.74
N ASN A 203 -13.17 -50.43 -22.47
CA ASN A 203 -14.10 -51.45 -22.88
C ASN A 203 -13.28 -52.54 -23.59
N ALA A 204 -12.73 -53.47 -22.81
CA ALA A 204 -12.30 -54.78 -23.26
C ALA A 204 -13.52 -55.73 -23.21
N CYS A 205 -14.61 -55.29 -23.81
CA CYS A 205 -15.60 -56.15 -24.42
C CYS A 205 -15.49 -55.85 -25.90
N GLU A 206 -14.77 -56.67 -26.65
CA GLU A 206 -15.23 -57.19 -27.95
C GLU A 206 -14.11 -57.96 -28.67
N CYS A 207 -14.51 -59.17 -29.08
CA CYS A 207 -13.99 -59.96 -30.19
C CYS A 207 -12.76 -60.85 -29.98
N LEU A 208 -13.12 -62.15 -29.90
CA LEU A 208 -12.46 -63.36 -30.44
C LEU A 208 -11.69 -64.24 -29.45
#